data_AF-A0A2N3CNE6-F1
#
_entry.id   AF-A0A2N3CNE6-F1
#
_cell.length_a   1.000
_cell.length_b   1.000
_cell.length_c   1.000
_cell.angle_alpha   90.00
_cell.angle_beta   90.00
_cell.angle_gamma   90.00
#
_symmetry.space_group_name_H-M   'P 1'
#
loop_
_entity.id
_entity.type
_entity.pdbx_description
1 polymer ?
#
loop_
_entity_poly.entity_id
_entity_poly.type
_entity_poly.pdbx_seq_one_letter_code
_entity_poly.pdbx_strand_id
1 'polypeptide(L)'
;MTRLTQALAAIDAANAADPDRSEGEPAALLYSQRMSAELARLEEAPSEVLQIAARGQHIERWLLPRSEFPEGRAGYLAWRAEQARRHAARVAGIMADAGYGPAEQARAGVLLRKEGIKRIVAKTAAKMSPEARARALEEFAIPEPFAAAFRGRDQAAR
;
A
#
# COMPACT_ATOMS: atom_id res chain seq x y z
N MET A 1 19.59 -5.47 -18.10
CA MET A 1 18.80 -5.30 -16.85
C MET A 1 17.33 -5.38 -17.23
N THR A 2 16.48 -6.11 -16.49
CA THR A 2 15.04 -6.14 -16.79
C THR A 2 14.38 -4.82 -16.34
N ARG A 3 13.21 -4.50 -16.91
CA ARG A 3 12.40 -3.34 -16.47
C ARG A 3 12.09 -3.36 -14.97
N LEU A 4 11.81 -4.55 -14.42
CA LEU A 4 11.58 -4.72 -12.99
C LEU A 4 12.83 -4.37 -12.17
N THR A 5 13.99 -4.94 -12.50
CA THR A 5 15.23 -4.66 -11.78
C THR A 5 15.60 -3.17 -11.86
N GLN A 6 15.35 -2.51 -13.00
CA GLN A 6 15.55 -1.07 -13.14
C GLN A 6 14.64 -0.27 -12.21
N ALA A 7 13.33 -0.57 -12.17
CA ALA A 7 12.39 0.13 -11.31
C ALA A 7 12.71 -0.05 -9.82
N LEU A 8 13.05 -1.28 -9.39
CA LEU A 8 13.42 -1.55 -8.00
C LEU A 8 14.71 -0.84 -7.61
N ALA A 9 15.73 -0.85 -8.47
CA ALA A 9 16.99 -0.15 -8.22
C ALA A 9 16.79 1.38 -8.13
N ALA A 10 15.91 1.96 -8.96
CA ALA A 10 15.58 3.39 -8.88
C ALA A 10 14.83 3.75 -7.59
N ILE A 11 13.94 2.88 -7.10
CA ILE A 11 13.30 3.06 -5.79
C ILE A 11 14.32 2.98 -4.65
N ASP A 12 15.22 1.98 -4.69
CA ASP A 12 16.27 1.81 -3.69
C ASP A 12 17.22 3.02 -3.69
N ALA A 13 17.60 3.52 -4.87
CA ALA A 13 18.43 4.72 -5.00
C ALA A 13 17.76 5.98 -4.43
N ALA A 14 16.46 6.16 -4.68
CA ALA A 14 15.70 7.24 -4.08
C ALA A 14 15.70 7.11 -2.55
N ASN A 15 15.37 5.93 -2.01
CA ASN A 15 15.31 5.67 -0.57
C ASN A 15 16.67 5.71 0.14
N ALA A 16 17.78 5.49 -0.57
CA ALA A 16 19.13 5.61 -0.01
C ALA A 16 19.49 7.05 0.40
N ALA A 17 18.74 8.05 -0.08
CA ALA A 17 18.88 9.45 0.29
C ALA A 17 18.20 9.81 1.63
N ASP A 18 17.56 8.86 2.32
CA ASP A 18 17.02 9.08 3.66
C ASP A 18 18.16 9.41 4.65
N PRO A 19 18.12 10.56 5.34
CA PRO A 19 19.15 10.92 6.31
C PRO A 19 19.08 10.09 7.60
N ASP A 20 17.95 9.48 7.93
CA ASP A 20 17.85 8.62 9.11
C ASP A 20 18.58 7.30 8.86
N ARG A 21 19.67 7.09 9.61
CA ARG A 21 20.50 5.88 9.58
C ARG A 21 20.64 5.22 10.95
N SER A 22 19.65 5.40 11.80
CA SER A 22 19.67 4.90 13.19
C SER A 22 19.84 3.38 13.31
N GLU A 23 19.42 2.61 12.29
CA GLU A 23 19.64 1.15 12.18
C GLU A 23 20.88 0.78 11.32
N GLY A 24 21.80 1.71 11.04
CA GLY A 24 23.03 1.51 10.25
C GLY A 24 22.88 1.70 8.74
N GLU A 25 21.66 1.54 8.21
CA GLU A 25 21.28 1.79 6.81
C GLU A 25 20.21 2.90 6.73
N PRO A 26 20.02 3.57 5.57
CA PRO A 26 18.92 4.52 5.39
C PRO A 26 17.56 3.88 5.73
N ALA A 27 16.81 4.51 6.63
CA ALA A 27 15.60 3.93 7.20
C ALA A 27 14.55 3.58 6.14
N ALA A 28 14.31 4.47 5.16
CA ALA A 28 13.41 4.17 4.05
C ALA A 28 13.88 3.01 3.16
N LEU A 29 15.20 2.88 2.92
CA LEU A 29 15.76 1.79 2.11
C LEU A 29 15.58 0.45 2.81
N LEU A 30 15.94 0.39 4.09
CA LEU A 30 15.75 -0.78 4.93
C LEU A 30 14.28 -1.20 4.98
N TYR A 31 13.37 -0.23 5.16
CA TYR A 31 11.93 -0.48 5.14
C TYR A 31 11.46 -1.06 3.80
N SER A 32 11.86 -0.48 2.66
CA SER A 32 11.44 -0.93 1.34
C SER A 32 11.91 -2.36 1.04
N GLN A 33 13.13 -2.72 1.46
CA GLN A 33 13.66 -4.08 1.34
C GLN A 33 12.86 -5.08 2.20
N ARG A 34 12.57 -4.71 3.45
CA ARG A 34 11.73 -5.52 4.36
C ARG A 34 10.34 -5.79 3.77
N MET A 35 9.72 -4.82 3.10
CA MET A 35 8.41 -5.01 2.43
C MET A 35 8.49 -5.96 1.23
N SER A 36 9.57 -5.96 0.46
CA SER A 36 9.77 -6.99 -0.57
C SER A 36 10.00 -8.38 0.01
N ALA A 37 10.75 -8.49 1.11
CA ALA A 37 10.95 -9.76 1.79
C ALA A 37 9.63 -10.32 2.38
N GLU A 38 8.75 -9.44 2.88
CA GLU A 38 7.39 -9.84 3.31
C GLU A 38 6.55 -10.32 2.13
N LEU A 39 6.54 -9.58 1.00
CA LEU A 39 5.79 -9.97 -0.19
C LEU A 39 6.22 -11.37 -0.70
N ALA A 40 7.52 -11.63 -0.75
CA ALA A 40 8.07 -12.93 -1.18
C ALA A 40 7.68 -14.10 -0.27
N ARG A 41 7.31 -13.83 1.00
CA ARG A 41 6.78 -14.85 1.92
C ARG A 41 5.29 -15.12 1.72
N LEU A 42 4.54 -14.14 1.21
CA LEU A 42 3.08 -14.21 1.07
C LEU A 42 2.62 -14.70 -0.30
N GLU A 43 3.40 -14.46 -1.34
CA GLU A 43 3.04 -14.74 -2.72
C GLU A 43 4.25 -15.32 -3.47
N GLU A 44 4.10 -16.50 -4.07
CA GLU A 44 5.18 -17.20 -4.77
C GLU A 44 5.55 -16.52 -6.09
N ALA A 45 4.55 -16.00 -6.82
CA ALA A 45 4.73 -15.38 -8.12
C ALA A 45 4.05 -14.00 -8.21
N PRO A 46 4.51 -12.99 -7.43
CA PRO A 46 3.87 -11.69 -7.41
C PRO A 46 4.08 -10.98 -8.74
N SER A 47 3.03 -10.38 -9.28
CA SER A 47 3.13 -9.53 -10.48
C SER A 47 4.16 -8.41 -10.29
N GLU A 48 4.86 -8.00 -11.35
CA GLU A 48 5.86 -6.93 -11.28
C GLU A 48 5.29 -5.63 -10.68
N VAL A 49 4.06 -5.27 -11.04
CA VAL A 49 3.36 -4.10 -10.51
C VAL A 49 3.19 -4.18 -8.99
N LEU A 50 2.89 -5.37 -8.46
CA LEU A 50 2.78 -5.58 -7.01
C LEU A 50 4.14 -5.50 -6.32
N GLN A 51 5.19 -6.07 -6.93
CA GLN A 51 6.56 -5.99 -6.41
C GLN A 51 7.03 -4.53 -6.32
N ILE A 52 6.80 -3.75 -7.38
CA ILE A 52 7.14 -2.33 -7.46
C ILE A 52 6.33 -1.52 -6.43
N ALA A 53 5.03 -1.75 -6.31
CA ALA A 53 4.19 -1.06 -5.33
C ALA A 53 4.58 -1.40 -3.88
N ALA A 54 4.97 -2.64 -3.59
CA ALA A 54 5.45 -3.05 -2.27
C ALA A 54 6.79 -2.39 -1.94
N ARG A 55 7.75 -2.39 -2.89
CA ARG A 55 9.05 -1.72 -2.72
C ARG A 55 8.88 -0.21 -2.55
N GLY A 56 7.99 0.42 -3.32
CA GLY A 56 7.74 1.85 -3.30
C GLY A 56 6.72 2.34 -2.26
N GLN A 57 6.26 1.48 -1.34
CA GLN A 57 5.12 1.80 -0.46
C GLN A 57 5.26 3.10 0.32
N HIS A 58 6.48 3.40 0.79
CA HIS A 58 6.84 4.60 1.53
C HIS A 58 8.06 5.30 0.92
N ILE A 59 8.21 5.26 -0.41
CA ILE A 59 9.31 5.93 -1.10
C ILE A 59 9.41 7.40 -0.67
N GLU A 60 10.60 7.91 -0.40
CA GLU A 60 10.81 9.34 -0.11
C GLU A 60 9.94 9.91 1.03
N ARG A 61 9.46 9.05 1.95
CA ARG A 61 8.51 9.43 3.01
C ARG A 61 9.03 10.55 3.92
N TRP A 62 10.34 10.64 4.15
CA TRP A 62 10.96 11.68 4.99
C TRP A 62 10.86 13.09 4.38
N LEU A 63 10.61 13.22 3.07
CA LEU A 63 10.41 14.52 2.39
C LEU A 63 9.08 15.20 2.72
N LEU A 64 8.19 14.53 3.49
CA LEU A 64 6.95 15.12 3.97
C LEU A 64 6.78 14.86 5.47
N PRO A 65 7.45 15.66 6.32
CA PRO A 65 7.37 15.52 7.76
C PRO A 65 5.94 15.64 8.29
N ARG A 66 5.58 14.83 9.29
CA ARG A 66 4.27 14.92 9.94
C ARG A 66 4.06 16.28 10.61
N SER A 67 5.12 16.92 11.10
CA SER A 67 5.09 18.22 11.77
C SER A 67 4.61 19.38 10.89
N GLU A 68 4.64 19.25 9.56
CA GLU A 68 4.14 20.27 8.63
C GLU A 68 2.60 20.29 8.49
N PHE A 69 1.90 19.38 9.16
CA PHE A 69 0.44 19.27 9.12
C PHE A 69 -0.17 19.56 10.48
N PRO A 70 -1.40 20.13 10.56
CA PRO A 70 -2.08 20.38 11.83
C PRO A 70 -2.16 19.15 12.72
N GLU A 71 -2.19 19.35 14.04
CA GLU A 71 -2.40 18.26 15.00
C GLU A 71 -3.82 17.65 14.88
N GLY A 72 -4.02 16.52 15.55
CA GLY A 72 -5.30 15.82 15.56
C GLY A 72 -5.59 14.99 14.31
N ARG A 73 -6.78 14.38 14.31
CA ARG A 73 -7.20 13.37 13.32
C ARG A 73 -7.26 13.92 11.90
N ALA A 74 -7.79 15.13 11.71
CA ALA A 74 -7.95 15.72 10.39
C ALA A 74 -6.60 15.97 9.72
N GLY A 75 -5.65 16.60 10.41
CA GLY A 75 -4.31 16.84 9.88
C GLY A 75 -3.52 15.54 9.63
N TYR A 76 -3.67 14.52 10.51
CA TYR A 76 -3.09 13.20 10.26
C TYR A 76 -3.65 12.55 8.98
N LEU A 77 -4.96 12.61 8.76
CA LEU A 77 -5.57 12.05 7.55
C LEU A 77 -5.15 12.80 6.29
N ALA A 78 -5.04 14.13 6.35
CA ALA A 78 -4.53 14.94 5.25
C ALA A 78 -3.08 14.58 4.90
N TRP A 79 -2.21 14.46 5.91
CA TRP A 79 -0.83 14.03 5.73
C TRP A 79 -0.73 12.62 5.11
N ARG A 80 -1.52 11.67 5.60
CA ARG A 80 -1.57 10.31 5.06
C ARG A 80 -2.04 10.27 3.61
N ALA A 81 -3.03 11.09 3.25
CA ALA A 81 -3.52 11.21 1.89
C ALA A 81 -2.48 11.81 0.95
N GLU A 82 -1.80 12.87 1.38
CA GLU A 82 -0.74 13.51 0.59
C GLU A 82 0.48 12.60 0.41
N GLN A 83 0.88 11.88 1.46
CA GLN A 83 1.92 10.83 1.35
C GLN A 83 1.56 9.80 0.28
N ALA A 84 0.36 9.24 0.34
CA ALA A 84 -0.09 8.26 -0.63
C ALA A 84 -0.10 8.81 -2.07
N ARG A 85 -0.51 10.07 -2.26
CA ARG A 85 -0.50 10.75 -3.56
C ARG A 85 0.93 10.91 -4.11
N ARG A 86 1.86 11.41 -3.28
CA ARG A 86 3.28 11.61 -3.66
C ARG A 86 3.96 10.29 -4.01
N HIS A 87 3.76 9.26 -3.19
CA HIS A 87 4.36 7.93 -3.41
C HIS A 87 3.87 7.32 -4.72
N ALA A 88 2.57 7.39 -4.97
CA ALA A 88 1.98 6.95 -6.23
C ALA A 88 2.56 7.67 -7.45
N ALA A 89 2.69 9.01 -7.38
CA ALA A 89 3.25 9.80 -8.47
C ALA A 89 4.74 9.47 -8.71
N ARG A 90 5.53 9.35 -7.63
CA ARG A 90 6.96 9.06 -7.72
C ARG A 90 7.21 7.68 -8.33
N VAL A 91 6.51 6.65 -7.85
CA VAL A 91 6.62 5.29 -8.39
C VAL A 91 6.14 5.22 -9.83
N ALA A 92 5.05 5.92 -10.19
CA ALA A 92 4.58 5.98 -11.58
C ALA A 92 5.64 6.57 -12.52
N GLY A 93 6.34 7.63 -12.10
CA GLY A 93 7.46 8.19 -12.86
C GLY A 93 8.60 7.19 -13.06
N ILE A 94 9.05 6.53 -11.97
CA ILE A 94 10.08 5.48 -12.04
C ILE A 94 9.65 4.33 -12.97
N MET A 95 8.39 3.93 -12.91
CA MET A 95 7.83 2.91 -13.79
C MET A 95 7.84 3.36 -15.26
N ALA A 96 7.49 4.62 -15.54
CA ALA A 96 7.55 5.17 -16.89
C ALA A 96 8.98 5.14 -17.44
N ASP A 97 9.96 5.56 -16.64
CA ASP A 97 11.39 5.57 -17.00
C ASP A 97 11.93 4.15 -17.26
N ALA A 98 11.41 3.15 -16.53
CA ALA A 98 11.73 1.74 -16.73
C ALA A 98 10.94 1.07 -17.89
N GLY A 99 10.09 1.81 -18.59
CA GLY A 99 9.36 1.33 -19.78
C GLY A 99 8.01 0.65 -19.50
N TYR A 100 7.42 0.84 -18.33
CA TYR A 100 6.05 0.35 -18.04
C TYR A 100 4.98 1.24 -18.66
N GLY A 101 3.89 0.64 -19.12
CA GLY A 101 2.79 1.39 -19.75
C GLY A 101 1.90 2.13 -18.75
N PRO A 102 1.08 3.11 -19.22
CA PRO A 102 0.20 3.91 -18.35
C PRO A 102 -0.76 3.07 -17.48
N ALA A 103 -1.24 1.94 -18.00
CA ALA A 103 -2.14 1.05 -17.26
C ALA A 103 -1.44 0.38 -16.06
N GLU A 104 -0.18 -0.04 -16.23
CA GLU A 104 0.64 -0.63 -15.16
C GLU A 104 0.97 0.42 -14.09
N GLN A 105 1.34 1.64 -14.52
CA GLN A 105 1.58 2.78 -13.64
C GLN A 105 0.34 3.16 -12.82
N ALA A 106 -0.82 3.27 -13.48
CA ALA A 106 -2.09 3.57 -12.81
C ALA A 106 -2.45 2.48 -11.79
N ARG A 107 -2.19 1.20 -12.12
CA ARG A 107 -2.40 0.08 -11.21
C ARG A 107 -1.51 0.16 -9.97
N ALA A 108 -0.22 0.49 -10.12
CA ALA A 108 0.66 0.73 -8.97
C ALA A 108 0.14 1.89 -8.09
N GLY A 109 -0.32 2.97 -8.72
CA GLY A 109 -0.91 4.10 -8.01
C GLY A 109 -2.13 3.73 -7.15
N VAL A 110 -3.04 2.89 -7.67
CA VAL A 110 -4.19 2.36 -6.91
C VAL A 110 -3.73 1.60 -5.66
N LEU A 111 -2.70 0.75 -5.80
CA LEU A 111 -2.15 -0.03 -4.68
C LEU A 111 -1.53 0.87 -3.61
N LEU A 112 -0.70 1.85 -4.03
CA LEU A 112 -0.02 2.78 -3.13
C LEU A 112 -1.00 3.69 -2.38
N ARG A 113 -2.07 4.12 -3.06
CA ARG A 113 -3.16 4.90 -2.44
C ARG A 113 -4.15 4.07 -1.65
N LYS A 114 -3.98 2.74 -1.62
CA LYS A 114 -4.84 1.80 -0.88
C LYS A 114 -6.31 1.92 -1.31
N GLU A 115 -6.52 2.21 -2.58
CA GLU A 115 -7.84 2.45 -3.15
C GLU A 115 -8.60 1.13 -3.33
N GLY A 116 -9.90 1.16 -3.03
CA GLY A 116 -10.77 0.01 -3.28
C GLY A 116 -10.69 -1.13 -2.27
N ILE A 117 -9.92 -1.04 -1.18
CA ILE A 117 -9.85 -2.08 -0.13
C ILE A 117 -11.26 -2.42 0.39
N LYS A 118 -12.07 -1.41 0.73
CA LYS A 118 -13.46 -1.62 1.18
C LYS A 118 -14.30 -2.43 0.17
N ARG A 119 -14.14 -2.11 -1.13
CA ARG A 119 -14.83 -2.81 -2.22
C ARG A 119 -14.34 -4.25 -2.35
N ILE A 120 -13.04 -4.49 -2.20
CA ILE A 120 -12.46 -5.83 -2.23
C ILE A 120 -13.04 -6.66 -1.07
N VAL A 121 -13.00 -6.11 0.14
CA VAL A 121 -13.58 -6.76 1.33
C VAL A 121 -15.07 -7.07 1.13
N ALA A 122 -15.85 -6.11 0.63
CA ALA A 122 -17.26 -6.32 0.33
C ALA A 122 -17.51 -7.43 -0.69
N LYS A 123 -16.70 -7.50 -1.75
CA LYS A 123 -16.78 -8.58 -2.74
C LYS A 123 -16.39 -9.94 -2.17
N THR A 124 -15.40 -9.99 -1.27
CA THR A 124 -15.02 -11.22 -0.58
C THR A 124 -16.15 -11.70 0.32
N ALA A 125 -16.69 -10.83 1.17
CA ALA A 125 -17.80 -11.16 2.05
C ALA A 125 -19.04 -11.61 1.26
N ALA A 126 -19.37 -10.96 0.13
CA ALA A 126 -20.51 -11.34 -0.71
C ALA A 126 -20.41 -12.75 -1.31
N LYS A 127 -19.21 -13.34 -1.41
CA LYS A 127 -18.99 -14.71 -1.89
C LYS A 127 -19.10 -15.77 -0.79
N MET A 128 -19.16 -15.35 0.48
CA MET A 128 -19.22 -16.25 1.64
C MET A 128 -20.66 -16.52 2.05
N SER A 129 -20.94 -17.72 2.58
CA SER A 129 -22.25 -18.03 3.18
C SER A 129 -22.50 -17.17 4.44
N PRO A 130 -23.75 -17.01 4.89
CA PRO A 130 -24.04 -16.33 6.16
C PRO A 130 -23.25 -16.87 7.34
N GLU A 131 -23.12 -18.20 7.45
CA GLU A 131 -22.40 -18.89 8.52
C GLU A 131 -20.89 -18.60 8.44
N ALA A 132 -20.32 -18.66 7.23
CA ALA A 132 -18.91 -18.34 7.01
C ALA A 132 -18.59 -16.87 7.34
N ARG A 133 -19.49 -15.94 7.03
CA ARG A 133 -19.32 -14.53 7.40
C ARG A 133 -19.40 -14.31 8.92
N ALA A 134 -20.34 -14.99 9.60
CA ALA A 134 -20.46 -14.92 11.05
C ALA A 134 -19.19 -15.44 11.73
N ARG A 135 -18.71 -16.62 11.30
CA ARG A 135 -17.46 -17.19 11.80
C ARG A 135 -16.25 -16.28 11.58
N ALA A 136 -16.15 -15.62 10.41
CA ALA A 136 -15.06 -14.69 10.16
C ALA A 136 -15.05 -13.48 11.12
N LEU A 137 -16.22 -13.02 11.57
CA LEU A 137 -16.32 -11.94 12.56
C LEU A 137 -15.97 -12.39 13.99
N GLU A 138 -16.14 -13.67 14.29
CA GLU A 138 -15.76 -14.26 15.59
C GLU A 138 -14.27 -14.60 15.64
N GLU A 139 -13.74 -15.16 14.55
CA GLU A 139 -12.38 -15.70 14.48
C GLU A 139 -11.33 -14.62 14.23
N PHE A 140 -11.69 -13.57 13.47
CA PHE A 140 -10.77 -12.49 13.12
C PHE A 140 -11.23 -11.16 13.70
N ALA A 141 -10.29 -10.41 14.29
CA ALA A 141 -10.50 -9.04 14.72
C ALA A 141 -10.59 -8.07 13.54
N ILE A 142 -11.61 -8.23 12.68
CA ILE A 142 -11.83 -7.38 11.52
C ILE A 142 -12.28 -6.00 12.02
N PRO A 143 -11.53 -4.92 11.77
CA PRO A 143 -11.89 -3.60 12.28
C PRO A 143 -12.99 -2.96 11.43
N GLU A 144 -13.73 -2.01 12.01
CA GLU A 144 -14.57 -1.12 11.22
C GLU A 144 -13.71 -0.23 10.31
N PRO A 145 -14.17 0.11 9.09
CA PRO A 145 -15.48 -0.20 8.51
C PRO A 145 -15.53 -1.53 7.71
N PHE A 146 -14.52 -2.39 7.84
CA PHE A 146 -14.45 -3.63 7.05
C PHE A 146 -15.40 -4.71 7.57
N ALA A 147 -15.61 -4.78 8.90
CA ALA A 147 -16.53 -5.72 9.53
C ALA A 147 -17.97 -5.57 9.03
N ALA A 148 -18.41 -4.34 8.73
CA ALA A 148 -19.73 -4.07 8.18
C ALA A 148 -20.06 -4.89 6.92
N ALA A 149 -19.07 -5.21 6.08
CA ALA A 149 -19.27 -6.02 4.88
C ALA A 149 -19.70 -7.47 5.18
N PHE A 150 -19.34 -8.01 6.34
CA PHE A 150 -19.60 -9.41 6.71
C PHE A 150 -20.97 -9.58 7.38
N ARG A 151 -21.58 -8.53 7.93
CA ARG A 151 -22.88 -8.59 8.60
C ARG A 151 -24.09 -8.74 7.66
N GLY A 152 -23.90 -8.60 6.34
CA GLY A 152 -24.97 -8.66 5.33
C GLY A 152 -25.76 -7.35 5.20
N ARG A 153 -26.63 -7.25 4.18
CA ARG A 153 -27.49 -6.07 3.94
C ARG A 153 -28.77 -6.03 4.82
N ASP A 154 -29.04 -7.07 5.60
CA ASP A 154 -30.30 -7.22 6.35
C ASP A 154 -30.37 -6.49 7.69
N GLN A 155 -29.31 -5.76 8.09
CA GLN A 155 -29.31 -4.96 9.32
C GLN A 155 -29.64 -3.48 9.11
N ALA A 156 -29.94 -3.05 7.88
CA ALA A 156 -30.34 -1.66 7.58
C ALA A 156 -31.86 -1.41 7.64
N ALA A 157 -32.66 -2.41 8.03
CA ALA A 157 -34.11 -2.31 8.17
C ALA A 157 -34.59 -2.98 9.46
N ARG A 158 -34.15 -2.48 10.61
CA ARG A 158 -34.81 -2.63 11.91
C ARG A 158 -34.64 -1.36 12.71
#